data_AF-A0A962TU13-F1
#
_entry.id   AF-A0A962TU13-F1
#
_cell.length_a   1.000
_cell.length_b   1.000
_cell.length_c   1.000
_cell.angle_alpha   90.00
_cell.angle_beta   90.00
_cell.angle_gamma   90.00
#
_symmetry.space_group_name_H-M   'P 1'
#
loop_
_entity.id
_entity.type
_entity.pdbx_description
1 polymer ?
#
loop_
_entity_poly.entity_id
_entity_poly.type
_entity_poly.pdbx_seq_one_letter_code
_entity_poly.pdbx_strand_id
1 'polypeptide(L)'
;MSHLKKQENKAGTWIECLERTRPVFEGAEDFSVWLSGDKSLQAFEKVRESFERDYDMLSVEMDFIFTDDGEMPRRTEKTLALIKKWHKGNHPPVLAAMAALAMERFGLAEIKNKNLCGGVLAACILGDFKNDLPYHNNLHFCKVMLHTIRMIAAHNRIFEGLSLAFSERETACLLAAAAIHDFAHDGTRNLADHQYHFAKIEQRSFGLAKPFLEKSGLDKDLLEDIRVMLMTTDVSPFGDPISPANQLAAAYEYHYGTSDSEELSLSPELSILEERGDLCMLAMTLHEADLMNSAGLDYAMTTYETALLVEEIGKSDAYPEDVILFLETICRDGMTTDAGQELGAENFRKIFDQAITDFRNGNNPYPRPEDALFLKD
;
A
#
# COMPACT_ATOMS: atom_id res chain seq x y z
N MET A 1 -34.47 3.59 -23.50
CA MET A 1 -34.30 4.95 -22.93
C MET A 1 -34.93 5.04 -21.53
N SER A 2 -34.45 4.29 -20.52
CA SER A 2 -34.87 4.53 -19.11
C SER A 2 -33.90 3.99 -18.04
N HIS A 3 -32.59 3.99 -18.31
CA HIS A 3 -31.56 3.67 -17.30
C HIS A 3 -30.62 4.83 -16.97
N LEU A 4 -30.93 6.06 -17.42
CA LEU A 4 -30.42 7.27 -16.79
C LEU A 4 -31.20 7.51 -15.47
N LYS A 5 -31.09 6.55 -14.54
CA LYS A 5 -31.32 6.85 -13.12
C LYS A 5 -30.33 7.96 -12.80
N LYS A 6 -30.79 9.00 -12.12
CA LYS A 6 -29.95 10.07 -11.56
C LYS A 6 -28.67 9.43 -11.03
N GLN A 7 -27.51 9.73 -11.63
CA GLN A 7 -26.26 9.67 -10.88
C GLN A 7 -26.48 10.68 -9.77
N GLU A 8 -26.93 10.19 -8.61
CA GLU A 8 -26.87 10.96 -7.39
C GLU A 8 -25.44 11.46 -7.23
N ASN A 9 -25.28 12.68 -6.73
CA ASN A 9 -23.97 13.28 -6.53
C ASN A 9 -23.21 12.50 -5.44
N LYS A 10 -22.59 11.38 -5.82
CA LYS A 10 -21.90 10.46 -4.91
C LYS A 10 -20.64 11.10 -4.33
N ALA A 11 -19.94 11.93 -5.11
CA ALA A 11 -18.85 12.76 -4.64
C ALA A 11 -19.30 13.65 -3.46
N GLY A 12 -20.49 14.24 -3.54
CA GLY A 12 -21.09 15.04 -2.47
C GLY A 12 -21.22 14.28 -1.13
N THR A 13 -21.66 13.03 -1.15
CA THR A 13 -21.75 12.20 0.07
C THR A 13 -20.39 11.94 0.70
N TRP A 14 -19.37 11.68 -0.11
CA TRP A 14 -18.02 11.46 0.40
C TRP A 14 -17.36 12.73 0.89
N ILE A 15 -17.63 13.87 0.26
CA ILE A 15 -17.24 15.18 0.76
C ILE A 15 -17.83 15.41 2.16
N GLU A 16 -19.11 15.11 2.39
CA GLU A 16 -19.69 15.24 3.74
C GLU A 16 -19.01 14.32 4.76
N CYS A 17 -18.58 13.13 4.36
CA CYS A 17 -17.81 12.24 5.22
C CYS A 17 -16.41 12.80 5.51
N LEU A 18 -15.74 13.37 4.51
CA LEU A 18 -14.46 14.03 4.65
C LEU A 18 -14.56 15.24 5.59
N GLU A 19 -15.57 16.10 5.43
CA GLU A 19 -15.76 17.28 6.30
C GLU A 19 -15.97 16.91 7.77
N ARG A 20 -16.50 15.71 8.06
CA ARG A 20 -16.64 15.23 9.44
C ARG A 20 -15.30 14.90 10.09
N THR A 21 -14.23 14.65 9.32
CA THR A 21 -12.89 14.44 9.87
C THR A 21 -12.20 15.75 10.19
N ARG A 22 -12.64 16.89 9.64
CA ARG A 22 -12.01 18.22 9.85
C ARG A 22 -11.71 18.56 11.32
N PRO A 23 -12.63 18.34 12.30
CA PRO A 23 -12.35 18.65 13.70
C PRO A 23 -11.18 17.85 14.30
N VAL A 24 -10.88 16.67 13.74
CA VAL A 24 -9.73 15.85 14.14
C VAL A 24 -8.41 16.57 13.84
N PHE A 25 -8.35 17.28 12.70
CA PHE A 25 -7.16 18.00 12.23
C PHE A 25 -7.08 19.42 12.81
N GLU A 26 -8.21 20.10 13.02
CA GLU A 26 -8.26 21.40 13.70
C GLU A 26 -7.82 21.31 15.17
N GLY A 27 -8.17 20.21 15.85
CA GLY A 27 -7.84 19.95 17.25
C GLY A 27 -6.56 19.13 17.45
N ALA A 28 -5.67 19.09 16.46
CA ALA A 28 -4.39 18.41 16.58
C ALA A 28 -3.42 19.24 17.43
N GLU A 29 -2.91 18.64 18.51
CA GLU A 29 -1.80 19.22 19.27
C GLU A 29 -0.51 19.09 18.46
N ASP A 30 0.50 19.90 18.78
CA ASP A 30 1.83 19.75 18.16
C ASP A 30 2.50 18.50 18.71
N PHE A 31 2.34 17.38 18.00
CA PHE A 31 2.89 16.08 18.41
C PHE A 31 4.35 15.91 17.99
N SER A 32 4.77 16.53 16.89
CA SER A 32 6.14 16.45 16.38
C SER A 32 6.46 17.54 15.35
N VAL A 33 7.71 17.61 14.89
CA VAL A 33 8.10 18.49 13.77
C VAL A 33 7.32 18.18 12.48
N TRP A 34 6.83 16.94 12.33
CA TRP A 34 6.03 16.50 11.19
C TRP A 34 4.57 16.90 11.31
N LEU A 35 4.05 16.93 12.54
CA LEU A 35 2.63 17.13 12.85
C LEU A 35 2.44 18.32 13.78
N SER A 36 2.22 19.48 13.16
CA SER A 36 1.62 20.64 13.84
C SER A 36 0.15 20.79 13.44
N GLY A 37 -0.63 21.50 14.26
CA GLY A 37 -2.03 21.81 13.94
C GLY A 37 -2.18 22.47 12.56
N ASP A 38 -1.32 23.45 12.25
CA ASP A 38 -1.33 24.15 10.95
C ASP A 38 -1.03 23.23 9.77
N LYS A 39 -0.02 22.35 9.88
CA LYS A 39 0.33 21.40 8.81
C LYS A 39 -0.79 20.38 8.58
N SER A 40 -1.42 19.94 9.67
CA SER A 40 -2.55 19.02 9.65
C SER A 40 -3.75 19.60 8.93
N LEU A 41 -4.09 20.87 9.23
CA LEU A 41 -5.17 21.57 8.55
C LEU A 41 -4.82 21.85 7.08
N GLN A 42 -3.58 22.22 6.76
CA GLN A 42 -3.14 22.41 5.37
C GLN A 42 -3.27 21.13 4.54
N ALA A 43 -2.92 19.97 5.09
CA ALA A 43 -3.10 18.69 4.43
C ALA A 43 -4.59 18.40 4.18
N PHE A 44 -5.45 18.62 5.18
CA PHE A 44 -6.90 18.49 5.04
C PHE A 44 -7.44 19.38 3.91
N GLU A 45 -7.12 20.67 3.90
CA GLU A 45 -7.64 21.62 2.90
C GLU A 45 -7.15 21.26 1.49
N LYS A 46 -5.88 20.88 1.32
CA LYS A 46 -5.34 20.38 0.04
C LYS A 46 -6.13 19.17 -0.47
N VAL A 47 -6.37 18.19 0.40
CA VAL A 47 -7.16 16.99 0.05
C VAL A 47 -8.57 17.39 -0.36
N ARG A 48 -9.21 18.24 0.45
CA ARG A 48 -10.58 18.69 0.22
C ARG A 48 -10.75 19.45 -1.10
N GLU A 49 -9.80 20.32 -1.45
CA GLU A 49 -9.79 21.10 -2.70
C GLU A 49 -9.68 20.21 -3.95
N SER A 50 -8.91 19.11 -3.86
CA SER A 50 -8.67 18.21 -5.00
C SER A 50 -9.68 17.07 -5.11
N PHE A 51 -10.38 16.75 -4.01
CA PHE A 51 -11.18 15.54 -3.86
C PHE A 51 -12.16 15.27 -5.01
N GLU A 52 -13.02 16.23 -5.36
CA GLU A 52 -14.09 16.02 -6.34
C GLU A 52 -13.53 15.73 -7.74
N ARG A 53 -12.54 16.52 -8.18
CA ARG A 53 -11.85 16.32 -9.45
C ARG A 53 -11.20 14.94 -9.51
N ASP A 54 -10.48 14.55 -8.47
CA ASP A 54 -9.73 13.30 -8.43
C ASP A 54 -10.68 12.11 -8.36
N TYR A 55 -11.75 12.19 -7.56
CA TYR A 55 -12.76 11.14 -7.47
C TYR A 55 -13.44 10.91 -8.83
N ASP A 56 -13.86 11.97 -9.52
CA ASP A 56 -14.50 11.86 -10.84
C ASP A 56 -13.55 11.25 -11.88
N MET A 57 -12.29 11.68 -11.89
CA MET A 57 -11.25 11.12 -12.75
C MET A 57 -11.04 9.62 -12.48
N LEU A 58 -10.86 9.24 -11.21
CA LEU A 58 -10.60 7.87 -10.80
C LEU A 58 -11.79 6.94 -11.06
N SER A 59 -13.02 7.46 -10.97
CA SER A 59 -14.23 6.69 -11.25
C SER A 59 -14.25 6.10 -12.67
N VAL A 60 -13.55 6.74 -13.60
CA VAL A 60 -13.35 6.28 -14.98
C VAL A 60 -12.06 5.48 -15.09
N GLU A 61 -10.96 6.00 -14.53
CA GLU A 61 -9.62 5.44 -14.74
C GLU A 61 -9.37 4.12 -14.02
N MET A 62 -10.03 3.90 -12.88
CA MET A 62 -9.89 2.68 -12.07
C MET A 62 -11.02 1.67 -12.29
N ASP A 63 -11.97 1.93 -13.19
CA ASP A 63 -13.14 1.05 -13.42
C ASP A 63 -12.73 -0.37 -13.83
N PHE A 64 -11.57 -0.53 -14.49
CA PHE A 64 -11.02 -1.83 -14.88
C PHE A 64 -10.64 -2.74 -13.71
N ILE A 65 -10.49 -2.20 -12.49
CA ILE A 65 -10.20 -2.98 -11.28
C ILE A 65 -11.47 -3.68 -10.80
N PHE A 66 -12.62 -3.04 -10.97
CA PHE A 66 -13.91 -3.48 -10.44
C PHE A 66 -14.78 -4.20 -11.46
N THR A 67 -14.27 -4.40 -12.68
CA THR A 67 -14.99 -5.04 -13.79
C THR A 67 -14.21 -6.24 -14.31
N ASP A 68 -14.91 -7.27 -14.78
CA ASP A 68 -14.30 -8.46 -15.39
C ASP A 68 -13.87 -8.24 -16.85
N ASP A 69 -13.35 -7.06 -17.15
CA ASP A 69 -13.18 -6.56 -18.52
C ASP A 69 -11.84 -6.93 -19.20
N GLY A 70 -11.32 -8.14 -18.94
CA GLY A 70 -10.22 -8.71 -19.71
C GLY A 70 -9.29 -9.64 -18.96
N GLU A 71 -8.32 -10.16 -19.71
CA GLU A 71 -7.24 -11.00 -19.18
C GLU A 71 -6.24 -10.19 -18.35
N MET A 72 -5.53 -10.87 -17.45
CA MET A 72 -4.56 -10.24 -16.54
C MET A 72 -3.50 -9.37 -17.23
N PRO A 73 -2.89 -9.75 -18.37
CA PRO A 73 -1.94 -8.89 -19.08
C PRO A 73 -2.52 -7.51 -19.42
N ARG A 74 -3.78 -7.47 -19.87
CA ARG A 74 -4.47 -6.21 -20.21
C ARG A 74 -4.69 -5.34 -18.97
N ARG A 75 -5.00 -5.95 -17.82
CA ARG A 75 -5.13 -5.22 -16.54
C ARG A 75 -3.79 -4.66 -16.08
N THR A 76 -2.69 -5.42 -16.23
CA THR A 76 -1.33 -4.92 -15.95
C THR A 76 -0.98 -3.73 -16.85
N GLU A 77 -1.26 -3.80 -18.15
CA GLU A 77 -1.06 -2.68 -19.08
C GLU A 77 -1.85 -1.42 -18.67
N LYS A 78 -3.13 -1.57 -18.28
CA LYS A 78 -3.94 -0.46 -17.78
C LYS A 78 -3.37 0.15 -16.50
N THR A 79 -2.91 -0.69 -15.57
CA THR A 79 -2.25 -0.25 -14.33
C THR A 79 -0.96 0.53 -14.63
N LEU A 80 -0.10 0.01 -15.51
CA LEU A 80 1.13 0.69 -15.91
C LEU A 80 0.84 2.03 -16.60
N ALA A 81 -0.15 2.08 -17.48
CA ALA A 81 -0.56 3.31 -18.15
C ALA A 81 -1.07 4.36 -17.15
N LEU A 82 -1.83 3.94 -16.14
CA LEU A 82 -2.32 4.80 -15.06
C LEU A 82 -1.18 5.36 -14.21
N ILE A 83 -0.26 4.50 -13.75
CA ILE A 83 0.90 4.94 -12.95
C ILE A 83 1.79 5.88 -13.77
N LYS A 84 2.07 5.55 -15.04
CA LYS A 84 2.85 6.41 -15.95
C LYS A 84 2.19 7.78 -16.14
N LYS A 85 0.85 7.82 -16.22
CA LYS A 85 0.10 9.08 -16.28
C LYS A 85 0.32 9.92 -15.03
N TRP A 86 0.29 9.33 -13.84
CA TRP A 86 0.52 10.05 -12.58
C TRP A 86 1.94 10.62 -12.50
N HIS A 87 2.96 9.85 -12.91
CA HIS A 87 4.34 10.34 -13.01
C HIS A 87 4.47 11.52 -13.97
N LYS A 88 3.92 11.41 -15.21
CA LYS A 88 4.04 12.48 -16.21
C LYS A 88 3.24 13.73 -15.87
N GLY A 89 2.09 13.57 -15.21
CA GLY A 89 1.22 14.69 -14.84
C GLY A 89 1.73 15.49 -13.63
N ASN A 90 2.68 14.95 -12.85
CA ASN A 90 3.13 15.49 -11.57
C ASN A 90 1.98 15.88 -10.61
N HIS A 91 0.86 15.18 -10.75
CA HIS A 91 -0.38 15.40 -10.00
C HIS A 91 -0.99 14.03 -9.69
N PRO A 92 -0.41 13.28 -8.74
CA PRO A 92 -1.06 12.08 -8.22
C PRO A 92 -2.43 12.46 -7.62
N PRO A 93 -3.43 11.57 -7.71
CA PRO A 93 -4.70 11.79 -7.04
C PRO A 93 -4.52 11.80 -5.52
N VAL A 94 -5.39 12.52 -4.81
CA VAL A 94 -5.42 12.41 -3.34
C VAL A 94 -5.90 11.03 -2.89
N LEU A 95 -5.28 10.48 -1.86
CA LEU A 95 -5.57 9.12 -1.35
C LEU A 95 -7.02 8.99 -0.92
N ALA A 96 -7.59 10.07 -0.36
CA ALA A 96 -8.97 10.10 0.09
C ALA A 96 -9.97 9.83 -1.04
N ALA A 97 -9.70 10.31 -2.26
CA ALA A 97 -10.56 10.06 -3.41
C ALA A 97 -10.47 8.60 -3.88
N MET A 98 -9.26 8.01 -3.88
CA MET A 98 -9.05 6.59 -4.18
C MET A 98 -9.77 5.69 -3.18
N ALA A 99 -9.61 5.96 -1.89
CA ALA A 99 -10.24 5.19 -0.82
C ALA A 99 -11.77 5.35 -0.84
N ALA A 100 -12.30 6.55 -1.06
CA ALA A 100 -13.74 6.77 -1.20
C ALA A 100 -14.34 5.98 -2.37
N LEU A 101 -13.67 5.98 -3.53
CA LEU A 101 -14.09 5.17 -4.67
C LEU A 101 -14.05 3.67 -4.32
N ALA A 102 -12.99 3.18 -3.70
CA ALA A 102 -12.86 1.78 -3.31
C ALA A 102 -13.94 1.38 -2.29
N MET A 103 -14.12 2.15 -1.22
CA MET A 103 -15.16 1.94 -0.22
C MET A 103 -16.55 1.89 -0.87
N GLU A 104 -16.83 2.73 -1.86
CA GLU A 104 -18.08 2.66 -2.60
C GLU A 104 -18.21 1.37 -3.41
N ARG A 105 -17.19 1.00 -4.18
CA ARG A 105 -17.22 -0.17 -5.05
C ARG A 105 -17.26 -1.49 -4.28
N PHE A 106 -16.73 -1.50 -3.06
CA PHE A 106 -16.81 -2.63 -2.14
C PHE A 106 -18.03 -2.60 -1.21
N GLY A 107 -18.95 -1.64 -1.38
CA GLY A 107 -20.22 -1.60 -0.66
C GLY A 107 -20.21 -0.95 0.73
N LEU A 108 -19.07 -0.39 1.17
CA LEU A 108 -18.97 0.34 2.45
C LEU A 108 -19.77 1.66 2.43
N ALA A 109 -20.09 2.19 1.24
CA ALA A 109 -20.88 3.41 1.06
C ALA A 109 -22.35 3.32 1.52
N GLU A 110 -22.88 2.13 1.84
CA GLU A 110 -24.23 2.00 2.42
C GLU A 110 -24.29 2.41 3.93
N ILE A 111 -23.16 2.90 4.48
CA ILE A 111 -22.95 3.64 5.74
C ILE A 111 -23.95 3.28 6.86
N LYS A 112 -23.70 2.12 7.49
CA LYS A 112 -24.04 1.91 8.91
C LYS A 112 -22.87 2.22 9.85
N ASN A 113 -21.62 2.27 9.35
CA ASN A 113 -20.44 2.47 10.18
C ASN A 113 -19.62 3.72 9.80
N LYS A 114 -20.14 4.89 10.16
CA LYS A 114 -19.52 6.21 9.89
C LYS A 114 -18.09 6.32 10.43
N ASN A 115 -17.77 5.61 11.51
CA ASN A 115 -16.46 5.66 12.14
C ASN A 115 -15.40 4.97 11.28
N LEU A 116 -15.71 3.84 10.62
CA LEU A 116 -14.77 3.17 9.72
C LEU A 116 -14.39 4.08 8.55
N CYS A 117 -15.40 4.65 7.87
CA CYS A 117 -15.17 5.59 6.77
C CYS A 117 -14.37 6.82 7.23
N GLY A 118 -14.73 7.39 8.38
CA GLY A 118 -14.00 8.53 8.96
C GLY A 118 -12.54 8.20 9.27
N GLY A 119 -12.27 7.03 9.83
CA GLY A 119 -10.92 6.56 10.11
C GLY A 119 -10.08 6.34 8.85
N VAL A 120 -10.65 5.73 7.80
CA VAL A 120 -9.96 5.56 6.51
C VAL A 120 -9.66 6.93 5.87
N LEU A 121 -10.62 7.85 5.86
CA LEU A 121 -10.41 9.19 5.30
C LEU A 121 -9.38 9.99 6.11
N ALA A 122 -9.38 9.87 7.44
CA ALA A 122 -8.36 10.47 8.28
C ALA A 122 -6.96 9.89 8.00
N ALA A 123 -6.84 8.57 7.83
CA ALA A 123 -5.60 7.91 7.43
C ALA A 123 -5.10 8.44 6.07
N CYS A 124 -6.00 8.60 5.09
CA CYS A 124 -5.67 9.15 3.78
C CYS A 124 -5.15 10.59 3.85
N ILE A 125 -5.77 11.45 4.66
CA ILE A 125 -5.28 12.83 4.85
C ILE A 125 -3.87 12.84 5.43
N LEU A 126 -3.55 11.93 6.36
CA LEU A 126 -2.20 11.79 6.90
C LEU A 126 -1.20 11.33 5.81
N GLY A 127 -1.57 10.34 5.00
CA GLY A 127 -0.75 9.88 3.86
C GLY A 127 -0.52 10.94 2.78
N ASP A 128 -1.40 11.94 2.68
CA ASP A 128 -1.28 13.07 1.76
C ASP A 128 -0.42 14.24 2.28
N PHE A 129 0.13 14.13 3.50
CA PHE A 129 1.16 15.04 3.98
C PHE A 129 2.35 15.02 3.02
N LYS A 130 2.88 16.21 2.72
CA LYS A 130 3.98 16.34 1.77
C LYS A 130 5.17 15.48 2.20
N ASN A 131 5.53 14.53 1.36
CA ASN A 131 6.75 13.74 1.45
C ASN A 131 7.48 13.81 0.10
N ASP A 132 8.71 14.31 0.11
CA ASP A 132 9.54 14.56 -1.07
C ASP A 132 10.81 13.69 -1.13
N LEU A 133 10.81 12.54 -0.42
CA LEU A 133 11.83 11.52 -0.60
C LEU A 133 11.81 10.94 -2.04
N PRO A 134 12.95 10.47 -2.58
CA PRO A 134 12.98 9.91 -3.94
C PRO A 134 12.04 8.72 -4.15
N TYR A 135 11.97 7.77 -3.22
CA TYR A 135 11.13 6.58 -3.32
C TYR A 135 9.87 6.70 -2.46
N HIS A 136 10.01 6.85 -1.13
CA HIS A 136 8.89 6.88 -0.18
C HIS A 136 8.17 8.25 -0.17
N ASN A 137 7.69 8.73 -1.32
CA ASN A 137 6.92 9.98 -1.48
C ASN A 137 5.41 9.74 -1.66
N ASN A 138 4.63 10.81 -1.77
CA ASN A 138 3.17 10.70 -1.95
C ASN A 138 2.74 9.88 -3.18
N LEU A 139 3.56 9.79 -4.23
CA LEU A 139 3.24 8.95 -5.39
C LEU A 139 3.44 7.47 -5.09
N HIS A 140 4.43 7.11 -4.27
CA HIS A 140 4.55 5.75 -3.72
C HIS A 140 3.29 5.35 -2.96
N PHE A 141 2.76 6.22 -2.10
CA PHE A 141 1.53 5.95 -1.34
C PHE A 141 0.33 5.71 -2.28
N CYS A 142 0.23 6.49 -3.36
CA CYS A 142 -0.82 6.27 -4.37
C CYS A 142 -0.69 4.93 -5.08
N LYS A 143 0.54 4.50 -5.40
CA LYS A 143 0.79 3.20 -6.02
C LYS A 143 0.46 2.05 -5.05
N VAL A 144 0.85 2.15 -3.77
CA VAL A 144 0.51 1.14 -2.75
C VAL A 144 -1.00 1.06 -2.56
N MET A 145 -1.69 2.20 -2.38
CA MET A 145 -3.16 2.24 -2.30
C MET A 145 -3.83 1.63 -3.53
N LEU A 146 -3.34 1.91 -4.74
CA LEU A 146 -3.84 1.30 -5.98
C LEU A 146 -3.73 -0.23 -5.92
N HIS A 147 -2.58 -0.76 -5.52
CA HIS A 147 -2.37 -2.21 -5.44
C HIS A 147 -3.16 -2.85 -4.31
N THR A 148 -3.30 -2.19 -3.15
CA THR A 148 -4.20 -2.67 -2.09
C THR A 148 -5.63 -2.81 -2.59
N ILE A 149 -6.15 -1.82 -3.34
CA ILE A 149 -7.49 -1.89 -3.93
C ILE A 149 -7.58 -3.03 -4.95
N ARG A 150 -6.57 -3.22 -5.81
CA ARG A 150 -6.52 -4.34 -6.76
C ARG A 150 -6.50 -5.69 -6.06
N MET A 151 -5.72 -5.83 -4.99
CA MET A 151 -5.62 -7.06 -4.20
C MET A 151 -6.95 -7.39 -3.51
N ILE A 152 -7.61 -6.40 -2.88
CA ILE A 152 -8.94 -6.59 -2.28
C ILE A 152 -9.94 -7.05 -3.34
N ALA A 153 -9.95 -6.41 -4.52
CA ALA A 153 -10.84 -6.79 -5.61
C ALA A 153 -10.59 -8.22 -6.11
N ALA A 154 -9.32 -8.60 -6.29
CA ALA A 154 -8.95 -9.96 -6.71
C ALA A 154 -9.32 -10.99 -5.64
N HIS A 155 -8.94 -10.76 -4.39
CA HIS A 155 -9.24 -11.62 -3.24
C HIS A 155 -10.74 -11.86 -3.08
N ASN A 156 -11.53 -10.79 -3.04
CA ASN A 156 -12.98 -10.90 -2.85
C ASN A 156 -13.68 -11.60 -4.02
N ARG A 157 -13.14 -11.49 -5.23
CA ARG A 157 -13.64 -12.27 -6.38
C ARG A 157 -13.27 -13.75 -6.27
N ILE A 158 -12.02 -14.07 -5.91
CA ILE A 158 -11.56 -15.46 -5.73
C ILE A 158 -12.41 -16.17 -4.68
N PHE A 159 -12.70 -15.48 -3.58
CA PHE A 159 -13.48 -15.99 -2.45
C PHE A 159 -14.94 -15.55 -2.46
N GLU A 160 -15.50 -15.21 -3.62
CA GLU A 160 -16.88 -14.72 -3.72
C GLU A 160 -17.88 -15.75 -3.15
N GLY A 161 -18.73 -15.29 -2.22
CA GLY A 161 -19.72 -16.12 -1.54
C GLY A 161 -19.14 -17.07 -0.47
N LEU A 162 -17.84 -17.01 -0.21
CA LEU A 162 -17.16 -17.76 0.86
C LEU A 162 -16.91 -16.85 2.06
N SER A 163 -16.70 -17.47 3.23
CA SER A 163 -16.39 -16.74 4.47
C SER A 163 -14.97 -16.13 4.49
N LEU A 164 -14.16 -16.40 3.46
CA LEU A 164 -12.79 -15.90 3.33
C LEU A 164 -12.70 -14.57 2.58
N ALA A 165 -13.79 -14.09 1.97
CA ALA A 165 -13.82 -12.76 1.38
C ALA A 165 -13.70 -11.70 2.48
N PHE A 166 -12.95 -10.63 2.20
CA PHE A 166 -12.78 -9.53 3.15
C PHE A 166 -14.11 -8.82 3.39
N SER A 167 -14.44 -8.70 4.67
CA SER A 167 -15.53 -7.90 5.19
C SER A 167 -15.28 -6.40 4.99
N GLU A 168 -16.31 -5.59 5.25
CA GLU A 168 -16.21 -4.13 5.29
C GLU A 168 -15.14 -3.65 6.29
N ARG A 169 -15.02 -4.33 7.44
CA ARG A 169 -14.05 -3.96 8.48
C ARG A 169 -12.62 -4.25 8.04
N GLU A 170 -12.38 -5.41 7.46
CA GLU A 170 -11.07 -5.82 6.92
C GLU A 170 -10.65 -4.93 5.75
N THR A 171 -11.59 -4.61 4.85
CA THR A 171 -11.39 -3.66 3.75
C THR A 171 -10.99 -2.28 4.30
N ALA A 172 -11.71 -1.77 5.30
CA ALA A 172 -11.38 -0.50 5.93
C ALA A 172 -10.00 -0.54 6.62
N CYS A 173 -9.65 -1.66 7.25
CA CYS A 173 -8.34 -1.89 7.87
C CYS A 173 -7.21 -1.78 6.84
N LEU A 174 -7.34 -2.49 5.71
CA LEU A 174 -6.39 -2.48 4.60
C LEU A 174 -6.21 -1.09 3.99
N LEU A 175 -7.30 -0.39 3.70
CA LEU A 175 -7.23 0.96 3.14
C LEU A 175 -6.60 1.95 4.12
N ALA A 176 -6.94 1.88 5.41
CA ALA A 176 -6.34 2.73 6.42
C ALA A 176 -4.84 2.44 6.58
N ALA A 177 -4.44 1.18 6.69
CA ALA A 177 -3.05 0.78 6.84
C ALA A 177 -2.20 1.18 5.61
N ALA A 178 -2.70 0.93 4.39
CA ALA A 178 -2.03 1.34 3.16
C ALA A 178 -1.81 2.85 3.09
N ALA A 179 -2.76 3.66 3.56
CA ALA A 179 -2.62 5.11 3.56
C ALA A 179 -1.52 5.65 4.50
N ILE A 180 -1.15 4.91 5.55
CA ILE A 180 -0.21 5.39 6.57
C ILE A 180 1.04 4.53 6.75
N HIS A 181 1.26 3.49 5.92
CA HIS A 181 2.35 2.54 6.15
C HIS A 181 3.73 3.22 6.31
N ASP A 182 4.02 4.19 5.43
CA ASP A 182 5.24 5.01 5.48
C ASP A 182 5.02 6.44 5.99
N PHE A 183 3.95 6.69 6.73
CA PHE A 183 3.62 8.03 7.18
C PHE A 183 4.75 8.66 8.02
N ALA A 184 5.22 9.84 7.59
CA ALA A 184 6.37 10.54 8.17
C ALA A 184 7.70 9.76 8.14
N HIS A 185 7.89 8.93 7.10
CA HIS A 185 9.19 8.39 6.72
C HIS A 185 10.20 9.52 6.51
N ASP A 186 11.40 9.36 7.07
CA ASP A 186 12.44 10.40 7.09
C ASP A 186 13.72 10.00 6.35
N GLY A 187 13.67 8.92 5.58
CA GLY A 187 14.81 8.38 4.83
C GLY A 187 15.83 7.65 5.71
N THR A 188 15.57 7.51 7.01
CA THR A 188 16.39 6.66 7.88
C THR A 188 16.07 5.19 7.66
N ARG A 189 16.89 4.30 8.24
CA ARG A 189 16.72 2.84 8.16
C ARG A 189 16.46 2.27 9.55
N ASN A 190 15.78 1.11 9.62
CA ASN A 190 15.60 0.36 10.87
C ASN A 190 16.91 -0.22 11.42
N LEU A 191 17.94 -0.33 10.58
CA LEU A 191 19.31 -0.67 10.96
C LEU A 191 20.16 0.62 11.10
N ALA A 192 20.57 0.95 12.33
CA ALA A 192 21.43 2.09 12.63
C ALA A 192 22.61 1.65 13.51
N ASP A 193 23.84 2.11 13.21
CA ASP A 193 25.04 1.75 13.97
C ASP A 193 25.25 0.24 14.16
N HIS A 194 24.90 -0.55 13.14
CA HIS A 194 24.89 -2.03 13.16
C HIS A 194 23.93 -2.67 14.17
N GLN A 195 23.03 -1.89 14.75
CA GLN A 195 21.97 -2.36 15.62
C GLN A 195 20.62 -2.26 14.90
N TYR A 196 19.92 -3.39 14.87
CA TYR A 196 18.54 -3.43 14.37
C TYR A 196 17.58 -2.96 15.45
N HIS A 197 16.73 -1.98 15.12
CA HIS A 197 15.63 -1.53 15.95
C HIS A 197 14.34 -2.05 15.34
N PHE A 198 13.70 -3.01 16.00
CA PHE A 198 12.54 -3.74 15.50
C PHE A 198 11.46 -2.79 14.97
N ALA A 199 11.17 -2.83 13.66
CA ALA A 199 10.10 -2.06 13.00
C ALA A 199 10.02 -0.58 13.44
N LYS A 200 11.16 0.10 13.62
CA LYS A 200 11.21 1.44 14.23
C LYS A 200 10.43 2.47 13.42
N ILE A 201 10.57 2.45 12.09
CA ILE A 201 9.93 3.40 11.17
C ILE A 201 8.43 3.16 11.16
N GLU A 202 8.01 1.91 11.04
CA GLU A 202 6.63 1.45 10.97
C GLU A 202 5.89 1.77 12.28
N GLN A 203 6.55 1.53 13.42
CA GLN A 203 6.03 1.91 14.74
C GLN A 203 5.88 3.43 14.89
N ARG A 204 6.78 4.21 14.30
CA ARG A 204 6.65 5.68 14.27
C ARG A 204 5.48 6.12 13.39
N SER A 205 5.32 5.55 12.20
CA SER A 205 4.17 5.81 11.32
C SER A 205 2.86 5.61 12.06
N PHE A 206 2.71 4.46 12.72
CA PHE A 206 1.53 4.15 13.54
C PHE A 206 1.40 5.11 14.73
N GLY A 207 2.47 5.33 15.49
CA GLY A 207 2.45 6.17 16.70
C GLY A 207 2.01 7.61 16.41
N LEU A 208 2.41 8.15 15.25
CA LEU A 208 2.01 9.49 14.81
C LEU A 208 0.57 9.52 14.26
N ALA A 209 0.11 8.48 13.58
CA ALA A 209 -1.24 8.41 13.02
C ALA A 209 -2.32 8.10 14.06
N LYS A 210 -2.01 7.24 15.04
CA LYS A 210 -2.95 6.70 16.03
C LYS A 210 -3.87 7.75 16.68
N PRO A 211 -3.38 8.92 17.16
CA PRO A 211 -4.26 9.91 17.80
C PRO A 211 -5.36 10.44 16.87
N PHE A 212 -5.09 10.55 15.57
CA PHE A 212 -6.06 11.00 14.57
C PHE A 212 -7.07 9.90 14.27
N LEU A 213 -6.61 8.65 14.16
CA LEU A 213 -7.46 7.49 13.93
C LEU A 213 -8.41 7.21 15.10
N GLU A 214 -7.90 7.30 16.34
CA GLU A 214 -8.70 7.21 17.57
C GLU A 214 -9.78 8.30 17.63
N LYS A 215 -9.40 9.57 17.37
CA LYS A 215 -10.34 10.70 17.32
C LYS A 215 -11.38 10.57 16.21
N SER A 216 -11.04 9.88 15.12
CA SER A 216 -11.98 9.56 14.02
C SER A 216 -12.93 8.41 14.36
N GLY A 217 -12.74 7.77 15.51
CA GLY A 217 -13.63 6.75 16.06
C GLY A 217 -13.26 5.31 15.73
N LEU A 218 -12.03 5.05 15.23
CA LEU A 218 -11.54 3.67 15.11
C LEU A 218 -11.36 3.05 16.50
N ASP A 219 -11.86 1.83 16.66
CA ASP A 219 -11.73 1.10 17.92
C ASP A 219 -10.33 0.52 18.11
N LYS A 220 -10.04 0.12 19.36
CA LYS A 220 -8.71 -0.35 19.76
C LYS A 220 -8.26 -1.60 19.02
N ASP A 221 -9.18 -2.50 18.70
CA ASP A 221 -8.84 -3.75 18.04
C ASP A 221 -8.40 -3.48 16.60
N LEU A 222 -9.10 -2.60 15.88
CA LEU A 222 -8.70 -2.20 14.52
C LEU A 222 -7.37 -1.44 14.51
N LEU A 223 -7.14 -0.58 15.52
CA LEU A 223 -5.88 0.13 15.65
C LEU A 223 -4.71 -0.82 15.91
N GLU A 224 -4.93 -1.87 16.70
CA GLU A 224 -3.92 -2.89 16.94
C GLU A 224 -3.65 -3.72 15.69
N ASP A 225 -4.70 -4.06 14.93
CA ASP A 225 -4.56 -4.74 13.63
C ASP A 225 -3.73 -3.91 12.65
N ILE A 226 -4.03 -2.61 12.51
CA ILE A 226 -3.25 -1.68 11.70
C ILE A 226 -1.79 -1.61 12.17
N ARG A 227 -1.54 -1.58 13.49
CA ARG A 227 -0.18 -1.56 14.05
C ARG A 227 0.62 -2.80 13.61
N VAL A 228 0.02 -3.97 13.71
CA VAL A 228 0.65 -5.24 13.31
C VAL A 228 0.93 -5.25 11.81
N MET A 229 -0.07 -4.88 10.99
CA MET A 229 0.08 -4.80 9.54
C MET A 229 1.23 -3.87 9.12
N LEU A 230 1.33 -2.69 9.76
CA LEU A 230 2.42 -1.75 9.53
C LEU A 230 3.78 -2.37 9.90
N MET A 231 3.92 -2.95 11.10
CA MET A 231 5.21 -3.53 11.50
C MET A 231 5.69 -4.61 10.53
N THR A 232 4.77 -5.36 9.92
CA THR A 232 5.12 -6.42 8.96
C THR A 232 5.54 -5.94 7.58
N THR A 233 5.49 -4.63 7.29
CA THR A 233 6.13 -4.07 6.09
C THR A 233 7.65 -3.92 6.25
N ASP A 234 8.18 -4.04 7.48
CA ASP A 234 9.63 -4.02 7.72
C ASP A 234 10.31 -5.28 7.19
N VAL A 235 11.10 -5.10 6.14
CA VAL A 235 11.92 -6.13 5.48
C VAL A 235 13.32 -6.26 6.07
N SER A 236 13.64 -5.50 7.13
CA SER A 236 14.95 -5.51 7.78
C SER A 236 14.99 -6.47 8.98
N PRO A 237 16.16 -7.06 9.28
CA PRO A 237 17.30 -7.24 8.39
C PRO A 237 16.95 -8.20 7.23
N PHE A 238 17.42 -7.90 6.03
CA PHE A 238 17.10 -8.71 4.84
C PHE A 238 17.46 -10.18 5.03
N GLY A 239 16.47 -11.06 4.81
CA GLY A 239 16.64 -12.52 4.86
C GLY A 239 16.83 -13.10 6.27
N ASP A 240 16.82 -12.27 7.31
CA ASP A 240 16.95 -12.74 8.69
C ASP A 240 15.57 -13.18 9.23
N PRO A 241 15.44 -14.35 9.87
CA PRO A 241 14.19 -14.78 10.49
C PRO A 241 13.62 -13.79 11.53
N ILE A 242 14.43 -12.89 12.09
CA ILE A 242 13.95 -11.85 13.01
C ILE A 242 13.19 -10.72 12.28
N SER A 243 13.33 -10.59 10.96
CA SER A 243 12.63 -9.58 10.18
C SER A 243 11.11 -9.77 10.28
N PRO A 244 10.33 -8.71 10.56
CA PRO A 244 8.87 -8.76 10.60
C PRO A 244 8.22 -9.36 9.35
N ALA A 245 8.71 -9.02 8.15
CA ALA A 245 8.22 -9.60 6.89
C ALA A 245 8.45 -11.12 6.83
N ASN A 246 9.60 -11.61 7.30
CA ASN A 246 9.89 -13.04 7.35
C ASN A 246 9.05 -13.77 8.39
N GLN A 247 8.80 -13.16 9.54
CA GLN A 247 7.89 -13.68 10.56
C GLN A 247 6.45 -13.75 10.06
N LEU A 248 5.98 -12.72 9.35
CA LEU A 248 4.69 -12.71 8.68
C LEU A 248 4.60 -13.85 7.66
N ALA A 249 5.62 -14.05 6.84
CA ALA A 249 5.64 -15.11 5.84
C ALA A 249 5.67 -16.52 6.48
N ALA A 250 6.31 -16.68 7.63
CA ALA A 250 6.24 -17.92 8.41
C ALA A 250 4.83 -18.15 8.98
N ALA A 251 4.20 -17.11 9.52
CA ALA A 251 2.81 -17.20 10.00
C ALA A 251 1.82 -17.50 8.88
N TYR A 252 2.04 -16.94 7.68
CA TYR A 252 1.21 -17.24 6.52
C TYR A 252 1.29 -18.71 6.11
N GLU A 253 2.51 -19.27 6.00
CA GLU A 253 2.72 -20.69 5.69
C GLU A 253 2.10 -21.60 6.76
N TYR A 254 2.10 -21.19 8.03
CA TYR A 254 1.44 -21.91 9.11
C TYR A 254 -0.09 -21.98 8.95
N HIS A 255 -0.74 -20.88 8.56
CA HIS A 255 -2.21 -20.84 8.43
C HIS A 255 -2.74 -21.38 7.10
N TYR A 256 -2.01 -21.13 6.02
CA TYR A 256 -2.52 -21.30 4.65
C TYR A 256 -1.64 -22.22 3.79
N GLY A 257 -0.46 -22.57 4.28
CA GLY A 257 0.49 -23.43 3.58
C GLY A 257 0.22 -24.91 3.76
N THR A 258 1.23 -25.71 3.45
CA THR A 258 1.18 -27.18 3.59
C THR A 258 2.06 -27.69 4.72
N SER A 259 2.74 -26.78 5.44
CA SER A 259 3.65 -27.13 6.51
C SER A 259 2.91 -27.67 7.75
N ASP A 260 3.36 -28.83 8.25
CA ASP A 260 2.93 -29.40 9.54
C ASP A 260 3.66 -28.77 10.74
N SER A 261 4.11 -27.52 10.63
CA SER A 261 4.82 -26.84 11.72
C SER A 261 3.91 -26.67 12.93
N GLU A 262 4.31 -27.17 14.11
CA GLU A 262 3.47 -27.15 15.31
C GLU A 262 3.54 -25.83 16.10
N GLU A 263 4.63 -25.06 15.99
CA GLU A 263 4.82 -23.80 16.74
C GLU A 263 5.61 -22.75 15.92
N LEU A 264 5.24 -21.48 16.07
CA LEU A 264 5.95 -20.35 15.45
C LEU A 264 6.87 -19.62 16.46
N SER A 265 8.07 -19.26 16.03
CA SER A 265 9.00 -18.43 16.84
C SER A 265 8.85 -16.94 16.51
N LEU A 266 7.67 -16.38 16.83
CA LEU A 266 7.38 -14.97 16.57
C LEU A 266 7.91 -14.06 17.70
N SER A 267 8.29 -12.83 17.34
CA SER A 267 8.56 -11.75 18.29
C SER A 267 7.29 -11.41 19.08
N PRO A 268 7.41 -10.95 20.34
CA PRO A 268 6.25 -10.63 21.19
C PRO A 268 5.26 -9.66 20.55
N GLU A 269 5.73 -8.71 19.74
CA GLU A 269 4.92 -7.72 19.05
C GLU A 269 4.08 -8.31 17.91
N LEU A 270 4.45 -9.47 17.39
CA LEU A 270 3.81 -10.17 16.26
C LEU A 270 3.17 -11.51 16.65
N SER A 271 3.25 -11.90 17.92
CA SER A 271 2.75 -13.21 18.39
C SER A 271 1.27 -13.45 18.09
N ILE A 272 0.47 -12.38 17.99
CA ILE A 272 -0.94 -12.46 17.63
C ILE A 272 -1.19 -13.11 16.26
N LEU A 273 -0.21 -13.07 15.35
CA LEU A 273 -0.31 -13.68 14.02
C LEU A 273 -0.37 -15.21 14.08
N GLU A 274 0.08 -15.84 15.16
CA GLU A 274 -0.06 -17.30 15.35
C GLU A 274 -1.52 -17.70 15.57
N GLU A 275 -2.31 -16.85 16.23
CA GLU A 275 -3.72 -17.14 16.55
C GLU A 275 -4.71 -16.57 15.51
N ARG A 276 -4.30 -15.55 14.75
CA ARG A 276 -5.15 -14.77 13.86
C ARG A 276 -4.74 -14.88 12.39
N GLY A 277 -5.17 -15.97 11.75
CA GLY A 277 -4.99 -16.17 10.30
C GLY A 277 -5.63 -15.05 9.47
N ASP A 278 -6.78 -14.51 9.89
CA ASP A 278 -7.43 -13.35 9.28
C ASP A 278 -6.50 -12.14 9.21
N LEU A 279 -5.90 -11.76 10.35
CA LEU A 279 -4.95 -10.65 10.43
C LEU A 279 -3.67 -10.94 9.63
N CYS A 280 -3.20 -12.18 9.64
CA CYS A 280 -2.07 -12.62 8.82
C CYS A 280 -2.34 -12.41 7.32
N MET A 281 -3.54 -12.76 6.84
CA MET A 281 -3.94 -12.52 5.45
C MET A 281 -3.99 -11.02 5.11
N LEU A 282 -4.51 -10.17 6.01
CA LEU A 282 -4.49 -8.71 5.82
C LEU A 282 -3.06 -8.16 5.75
N ALA A 283 -2.21 -8.57 6.68
CA ALA A 283 -0.82 -8.15 6.74
C ALA A 283 -0.04 -8.58 5.49
N MET A 284 -0.22 -9.82 5.03
CA MET A 284 0.37 -10.32 3.78
C MET A 284 -0.16 -9.57 2.55
N THR A 285 -1.46 -9.28 2.51
CA THR A 285 -2.06 -8.51 1.42
C THR A 285 -1.47 -7.10 1.33
N LEU A 286 -1.27 -6.42 2.47
CA LEU A 286 -0.63 -5.11 2.49
C LEU A 286 0.84 -5.19 2.07
N HIS A 287 1.58 -6.17 2.63
CA HIS A 287 2.99 -6.40 2.30
C HIS A 287 3.18 -6.60 0.79
N GLU A 288 2.41 -7.47 0.15
CA GLU A 288 2.51 -7.69 -1.29
C GLU A 288 2.06 -6.49 -2.12
N ALA A 289 1.06 -5.73 -1.66
CA ALA A 289 0.65 -4.50 -2.33
C ALA A 289 1.77 -3.45 -2.36
N ASP A 290 2.56 -3.36 -1.29
CA ASP A 290 3.72 -2.48 -1.20
C ASP A 290 4.83 -2.88 -2.19
N LEU A 291 5.11 -4.19 -2.29
CA LEU A 291 6.12 -4.73 -3.19
C LEU A 291 5.70 -4.76 -4.68
N MET A 292 4.40 -4.64 -4.98
CA MET A 292 3.84 -4.91 -6.30
C MET A 292 4.44 -4.05 -7.44
N ASN A 293 4.83 -2.81 -7.18
CA ASN A 293 5.49 -1.97 -8.19
C ASN A 293 6.88 -2.49 -8.57
N SER A 294 7.59 -3.05 -7.59
CA SER A 294 8.95 -3.54 -7.73
C SER A 294 9.01 -5.00 -8.19
N ALA A 295 7.91 -5.77 -8.06
CA ALA A 295 7.92 -7.21 -8.33
C ALA A 295 6.79 -7.74 -9.24
N GLY A 296 5.70 -7.01 -9.46
CA GLY A 296 4.47 -7.59 -10.01
C GLY A 296 3.90 -6.96 -11.28
N LEU A 297 4.52 -5.89 -11.80
CA LEU A 297 4.02 -5.19 -13.00
C LEU A 297 4.82 -5.51 -14.26
N ASP A 298 5.96 -4.85 -14.46
CA ASP A 298 6.87 -5.13 -15.55
C ASP A 298 8.32 -4.79 -15.15
N TYR A 299 9.27 -5.22 -15.97
CA TYR A 299 10.68 -5.00 -15.70
C TYR A 299 11.08 -3.52 -15.75
N ALA A 300 10.50 -2.72 -16.65
CA ALA A 300 10.86 -1.32 -16.78
C ALA A 300 10.47 -0.52 -15.52
N MET A 301 9.29 -0.78 -14.96
CA MET A 301 8.83 -0.25 -13.69
C MET A 301 9.72 -0.73 -12.55
N THR A 302 10.04 -2.03 -12.46
CA THR A 302 10.95 -2.56 -11.42
C THR A 302 12.30 -1.86 -11.42
N THR A 303 12.93 -1.67 -12.59
CA THR A 303 14.22 -0.96 -12.67
C THR A 303 14.09 0.51 -12.24
N TYR A 304 12.97 1.16 -12.57
CA TYR A 304 12.71 2.55 -12.19
C TYR A 304 12.54 2.69 -10.66
N GLU A 305 11.73 1.82 -10.04
CA GLU A 305 11.52 1.80 -8.60
C GLU A 305 12.81 1.49 -7.83
N THR A 306 13.60 0.54 -8.34
CA THR A 306 14.92 0.20 -7.75
C THR A 306 15.86 1.39 -7.80
N ALA A 307 15.88 2.15 -8.92
CA ALA A 307 16.70 3.34 -9.05
C ALA A 307 16.29 4.46 -8.06
N LEU A 308 14.99 4.67 -7.85
CA LEU A 308 14.49 5.62 -6.85
C LEU A 308 14.88 5.20 -5.42
N LEU A 309 14.75 3.91 -5.08
CA LEU A 309 15.11 3.41 -3.76
C LEU A 309 16.61 3.58 -3.49
N VAL A 310 17.46 3.23 -4.46
CA VAL A 310 18.91 3.39 -4.39
C VAL A 310 19.29 4.86 -4.18
N GLU A 311 18.66 5.78 -4.91
CA GLU A 311 18.87 7.23 -4.74
C GLU A 311 18.51 7.67 -3.31
N GLU A 312 17.35 7.27 -2.81
CA GLU A 312 16.90 7.62 -1.46
C GLU A 312 17.88 7.16 -0.39
N ILE A 313 18.37 5.92 -0.50
CA ILE A 313 19.27 5.35 0.51
C ILE A 313 20.73 5.79 0.35
N GLY A 314 21.01 6.69 -0.61
CA GLY A 314 22.32 7.30 -0.85
C GLY A 314 23.34 6.38 -1.55
N LYS A 315 22.89 5.32 -2.23
CA LYS A 315 23.75 4.50 -3.12
C LYS A 315 23.88 5.21 -4.48
N SER A 316 24.96 4.94 -5.20
CA SER A 316 25.24 5.63 -6.47
C SER A 316 24.39 5.14 -7.64
N ASP A 317 24.25 3.82 -7.75
CA ASP A 317 23.63 3.18 -8.91
C ASP A 317 22.84 1.94 -8.48
N ALA A 318 21.78 1.65 -9.22
CA ALA A 318 20.97 0.44 -9.07
C ALA A 318 21.39 -0.60 -10.12
N TYR A 319 21.38 -1.87 -9.73
CA TYR A 319 21.89 -2.96 -10.56
C TYR A 319 20.89 -4.11 -10.70
N PRO A 320 21.03 -4.95 -11.74
CA PRO A 320 20.32 -6.23 -11.84
C PRO A 320 20.44 -7.12 -10.60
N GLU A 321 21.61 -7.15 -9.95
CA GLU A 321 21.78 -7.89 -8.70
C GLU A 321 20.92 -7.38 -7.54
N ASP A 322 20.63 -6.07 -7.46
CA ASP A 322 19.75 -5.53 -6.42
C ASP A 322 18.31 -6.06 -6.62
N VAL A 323 17.86 -6.16 -7.89
CA VAL A 323 16.54 -6.74 -8.23
C VAL A 323 16.50 -8.23 -7.91
N ILE A 324 17.53 -8.99 -8.27
CA ILE A 324 17.60 -10.43 -7.95
C ILE A 324 17.55 -10.63 -6.44
N LEU A 325 18.37 -9.91 -5.68
CA LEU A 325 18.40 -10.01 -4.22
C LEU A 325 17.03 -9.67 -3.60
N PHE A 326 16.37 -8.61 -4.10
CA PHE A 326 15.04 -8.21 -3.66
C PHE A 326 14.00 -9.33 -3.91
N LEU A 327 13.98 -9.89 -5.11
CA LEU A 327 13.00 -10.92 -5.49
C LEU A 327 13.24 -12.26 -4.75
N GLU A 328 14.49 -12.67 -4.56
CA GLU A 328 14.82 -13.91 -3.83
C GLU A 328 14.61 -13.75 -2.32
N THR A 329 15.03 -12.61 -1.75
CA THR A 329 15.14 -12.47 -0.29
C THR A 329 13.89 -11.90 0.34
N ILE A 330 13.26 -10.91 -0.31
CA ILE A 330 12.08 -10.23 0.23
C ILE A 330 10.82 -10.89 -0.28
N CYS A 331 10.73 -11.12 -1.59
CA CYS A 331 9.56 -11.75 -2.18
C CYS A 331 9.59 -13.28 -2.06
N ARG A 332 10.69 -13.90 -1.61
CA ARG A 332 10.77 -15.36 -1.38
C ARG A 332 10.32 -16.19 -2.59
N ASP A 333 10.82 -15.82 -3.78
CA ASP A 333 10.51 -16.45 -5.07
C ASP A 333 9.09 -16.23 -5.61
N GLY A 334 8.28 -15.32 -5.04
CA GLY A 334 7.01 -14.94 -5.66
C GLY A 334 6.11 -14.00 -4.85
N MET A 335 4.84 -13.93 -5.26
CA MET A 335 3.77 -13.43 -4.39
C MET A 335 3.19 -14.65 -3.65
N THR A 336 2.76 -14.54 -2.41
CA THR A 336 2.31 -15.67 -1.59
C THR A 336 0.79 -15.82 -1.59
N THR A 337 0.02 -14.72 -1.53
CA THR A 337 -1.45 -14.77 -1.51
C THR A 337 -2.04 -15.20 -2.86
N ASP A 338 -3.24 -15.79 -2.86
CA ASP A 338 -3.94 -16.11 -4.12
C ASP A 338 -4.18 -14.86 -4.98
N ALA A 339 -4.50 -13.72 -4.34
CA ALA A 339 -4.67 -12.45 -5.01
C ALA A 339 -3.34 -11.95 -5.62
N GLY A 340 -2.25 -12.01 -4.87
CA GLY A 340 -0.93 -11.63 -5.35
C GLY A 340 -0.43 -12.54 -6.47
N GLN A 341 -0.71 -13.84 -6.37
CA GLN A 341 -0.44 -14.81 -7.42
C GLN A 341 -1.21 -14.49 -8.71
N GLU A 342 -2.52 -14.21 -8.61
CA GLU A 342 -3.33 -13.82 -9.76
C GLU A 342 -2.80 -12.54 -10.43
N LEU A 343 -2.45 -11.54 -9.62
CA LEU A 343 -2.08 -10.21 -10.12
C LEU A 343 -0.64 -10.12 -10.62
N GLY A 344 0.29 -10.89 -10.05
CA GLY A 344 1.73 -10.63 -10.19
C GLY A 344 2.60 -11.82 -10.58
N ALA A 345 2.17 -13.07 -10.40
CA ALA A 345 3.10 -14.22 -10.49
C ALA A 345 3.75 -14.41 -11.87
N GLU A 346 3.01 -14.18 -12.95
CA GLU A 346 3.58 -14.29 -14.30
C GLU A 346 4.62 -13.18 -14.54
N ASN A 347 4.32 -11.95 -14.12
CA ASN A 347 5.23 -10.82 -14.29
C ASN A 347 6.47 -10.96 -13.42
N PHE A 348 6.31 -11.45 -12.19
CA PHE A 348 7.42 -11.77 -11.29
C PHE A 348 8.48 -12.64 -11.97
N ARG A 349 8.05 -13.75 -12.59
CA ARG A 349 8.96 -14.66 -13.30
C ARG A 349 9.66 -13.96 -14.47
N LYS A 350 8.93 -13.17 -15.26
CA LYS A 350 9.50 -12.42 -16.39
C LYS A 350 10.53 -11.38 -15.93
N ILE A 351 10.24 -10.67 -14.84
CA ILE A 351 11.13 -9.68 -14.22
C ILE A 351 12.40 -10.39 -13.74
N PHE A 352 12.26 -11.51 -13.04
CA PHE A 352 13.38 -12.29 -12.55
C PHE A 352 14.27 -12.82 -13.68
N ASP A 353 13.69 -13.43 -14.71
CA ASP A 353 14.41 -13.94 -15.87
C ASP A 353 15.18 -12.83 -16.62
N GLN A 354 14.57 -11.65 -16.74
CA GLN A 354 15.22 -10.49 -17.36
C GLN A 354 16.35 -9.94 -16.49
N ALA A 355 16.16 -9.83 -15.17
CA ALA A 355 17.21 -9.41 -14.25
C ALA A 355 18.42 -10.36 -14.28
N ILE A 356 18.19 -11.67 -14.31
CA ILE A 356 19.24 -12.69 -14.45
C ILE A 356 19.97 -12.56 -15.80
N THR A 357 19.23 -12.25 -16.87
CA THR A 357 19.81 -12.02 -18.19
C THR A 357 20.73 -10.80 -18.18
N ASP A 358 20.29 -9.68 -17.62
CA ASP A 358 21.07 -8.44 -17.55
C ASP A 358 22.27 -8.57 -16.60
N PHE A 359 22.13 -9.31 -15.50
CA PHE A 359 23.23 -9.69 -14.61
C PHE A 359 24.30 -10.50 -15.36
N ARG A 360 23.91 -11.54 -16.09
CA ARG A 360 24.82 -12.36 -16.90
C ARG A 360 25.47 -11.60 -18.05
N ASN A 361 24.81 -10.55 -18.55
CA ASN A 361 25.31 -9.65 -19.59
C ASN A 361 26.20 -8.52 -19.06
N GLY A 362 26.68 -8.63 -17.82
CA GLY A 362 27.70 -7.76 -17.25
C GLY A 362 27.27 -6.94 -16.04
N ASN A 363 26.02 -7.10 -15.56
CA ASN A 363 25.49 -6.38 -14.40
C ASN A 363 25.71 -4.87 -14.50
N ASN A 364 25.37 -4.30 -15.67
CA ASN A 364 25.53 -2.87 -15.89
C ASN A 364 24.50 -2.09 -15.06
N PRO A 365 24.83 -0.89 -14.55
CA PRO A 365 23.89 -0.09 -13.79
C PRO A 365 22.68 0.30 -14.64
N TYR A 366 21.51 0.31 -14.03
CA TYR A 366 20.29 0.80 -14.66
C TYR A 366 20.35 2.30 -14.94
N PRO A 367 19.57 2.81 -15.91
CA PRO A 367 19.43 4.24 -16.11
C PRO A 367 18.94 4.95 -14.85
N ARG A 368 19.38 6.19 -14.67
CA ARG A 368 18.84 7.07 -13.62
C ARG A 368 17.34 7.30 -13.82
N PRO A 369 16.57 7.63 -12.77
CA PRO A 369 15.12 7.76 -12.86
C PRO A 369 14.62 8.67 -13.98
N GLU A 370 15.31 9.77 -14.29
CA GLU A 370 14.93 10.68 -15.38
C GLU A 370 15.11 10.11 -16.80
N ASP A 371 15.93 9.07 -16.94
CA ASP A 371 16.30 8.42 -18.20
C ASP A 371 15.61 7.04 -18.38
N ALA A 372 14.81 6.63 -17.40
CA ALA A 372 14.20 5.31 -17.29
C ALA A 372 13.26 4.99 -18.47
N LEU A 373 13.27 3.73 -18.91
CA LEU A 373 12.43 3.25 -20.01
C LEU A 373 10.94 3.40 -19.73
N PHE A 374 10.53 3.20 -18.48
CA PHE A 374 9.14 3.33 -18.03
C PHE A 374 8.51 4.69 -18.40
N LEU A 375 9.30 5.77 -18.35
CA LEU A 375 8.81 7.12 -18.61
C LEU A 375 8.80 7.50 -20.11
N LYS A 376 9.43 6.71 -20.99
CA LYS A 376 9.49 6.98 -22.44
C LYS A 376 8.18 6.62 -23.12
N ASP A 377 7.73 7.42 -24.09
CA ASP A 377 6.46 7.22 -24.81
C ASP A 377 6.44 5.99 -25.72
#